data_AF-A0A662AQW3-F1
#
_entry.id   AF-A0A662AQW3-F1
#
_cell.length_a   1.000
_cell.length_b   1.000
_cell.length_c   1.000
_cell.angle_alpha   90.00
_cell.angle_beta   90.00
_cell.angle_gamma   90.00
#
_symmetry.space_group_name_H-M   'P 1'
#
loop_
_entity.id
_entity.type
_entity.pdbx_description
1 polymer ?
#
loop_
_entity_poly.entity_id
_entity_poly.type
_entity_poly.pdbx_seq_one_letter_code
_entity_poly.pdbx_strand_id
1 'polypeptide(L)'
;MSKIEIIPLTGVNELKFGSTKEDIIDVIGISDQYEIIEEDEEVFTEMYNYPEYKTSLFFEGNATEMVFTSCDTENKDIYLFGNKLFDISEAQIMQMMKEHNFKDIEIDEEEWGEKRLSYLDAMMDFYFEDEELVSITWGILVL
;
A
#
# COMPACT_ATOMS: atom_id res chain seq x y z
N MET A 1 -15.37 5.50 -6.92
CA MET A 1 -15.36 4.07 -6.49
C MET A 1 -16.11 3.96 -5.16
N SER A 2 -16.84 2.86 -4.90
CA SER A 2 -17.70 2.75 -3.70
C SER A 2 -17.12 1.92 -2.55
N LYS A 3 -15.89 1.38 -2.69
CA LYS A 3 -15.11 0.67 -1.67
C LYS A 3 -13.66 0.54 -2.15
N ILE A 4 -12.66 0.70 -1.29
CA ILE A 4 -11.25 0.38 -1.60
C ILE A 4 -10.88 -0.88 -0.84
N GLU A 5 -10.60 -1.97 -1.56
CA GLU A 5 -10.24 -3.27 -0.99
C GLU A 5 -8.83 -3.66 -1.44
N ILE A 6 -7.95 -3.89 -0.46
CA ILE A 6 -6.62 -4.41 -0.68
C ILE A 6 -6.71 -5.90 -1.01
N ILE A 7 -5.98 -6.31 -2.05
CA ILE A 7 -5.77 -7.72 -2.39
C ILE A 7 -4.27 -8.00 -2.24
N PRO A 8 -3.83 -8.60 -1.12
CA PRO A 8 -2.41 -8.78 -0.82
C PRO A 8 -1.64 -9.40 -1.98
N LEU A 9 -0.44 -8.86 -2.24
CA LEU A 9 0.46 -9.26 -3.34
C LEU A 9 -0.15 -9.18 -4.74
N THR A 10 -1.34 -8.60 -4.90
CA THR A 10 -2.07 -8.55 -6.18
C THR A 10 -2.39 -7.12 -6.59
N GLY A 11 -2.76 -6.25 -5.65
CA GLY A 11 -3.07 -4.84 -5.91
C GLY A 11 -4.22 -4.31 -5.06
N VAL A 12 -5.10 -3.52 -5.65
CA VAL A 12 -6.24 -2.87 -4.98
C VAL A 12 -7.44 -2.75 -5.92
N ASN A 13 -8.59 -3.26 -5.51
CA ASN A 13 -9.77 -3.42 -6.36
C ASN A 13 -9.41 -4.03 -7.74
N GLU A 14 -9.69 -3.32 -8.84
CA GLU A 14 -9.35 -3.70 -10.21
C GLU A 14 -7.89 -3.41 -10.61
N LEU A 15 -7.16 -2.59 -9.84
CA LEU A 15 -5.78 -2.22 -10.12
C LEU A 15 -4.85 -3.35 -9.68
N LYS A 16 -4.03 -3.84 -10.60
CA LYS A 16 -3.13 -4.97 -10.34
C LYS A 16 -1.68 -4.55 -10.41
N PHE A 17 -0.90 -5.00 -9.44
CA PHE A 17 0.55 -4.86 -9.50
C PHE A 17 1.11 -5.51 -10.78
N GLY A 18 2.14 -4.88 -11.34
CA GLY A 18 2.72 -5.25 -12.63
C GLY A 18 1.96 -4.69 -13.85
N SER A 19 0.79 -4.07 -13.68
CA SER A 19 0.12 -3.36 -14.77
C SER A 19 0.92 -2.11 -15.15
N THR A 20 0.86 -1.72 -16.43
CA THR A 20 1.58 -0.54 -16.90
C THR A 20 1.00 0.72 -16.27
N LYS A 21 1.84 1.76 -16.13
CA LYS A 21 1.38 3.09 -15.69
C LYS A 21 0.21 3.61 -16.54
N GLU A 22 0.25 3.38 -17.85
CA GLU A 22 -0.82 3.78 -18.77
C GLU A 22 -2.14 3.06 -18.45
N ASP A 23 -2.12 1.74 -18.24
CA ASP A 23 -3.32 0.96 -17.90
C ASP A 23 -3.95 1.45 -16.58
N ILE A 24 -3.14 1.82 -15.59
CA ILE A 24 -3.65 2.35 -14.31
C ILE A 24 -4.29 3.73 -14.52
N ILE A 25 -3.62 4.63 -15.23
CA ILE A 25 -4.12 5.99 -15.51
C ILE A 25 -5.44 5.95 -16.31
N ASP A 26 -5.58 5.01 -17.25
CA ASP A 26 -6.82 4.84 -18.02
C ASP A 26 -8.02 4.45 -17.13
N VAL A 27 -7.76 3.80 -15.99
CA VAL A 27 -8.80 3.35 -15.04
C VAL A 27 -9.16 4.45 -14.04
N ILE A 28 -8.17 5.13 -13.44
CA ILE A 28 -8.39 6.06 -12.32
C ILE A 28 -8.20 7.53 -12.65
N GLY A 29 -7.69 7.84 -13.84
CA GLY A 29 -7.24 9.17 -14.24
C GLY A 29 -5.80 9.44 -13.80
N ILE A 30 -5.19 10.48 -14.38
CA ILE A 30 -3.87 10.96 -13.96
C ILE A 30 -4.02 11.99 -12.83
N SER A 31 -3.19 11.88 -11.79
CA SER A 31 -3.04 12.95 -10.81
C SER A 31 -2.05 14.02 -11.31
N ASP A 32 -2.31 15.28 -10.95
CA ASP A 32 -1.36 16.38 -11.16
C ASP A 32 -0.28 16.48 -10.07
N GLN A 33 -0.40 15.68 -9.01
CA GLN A 33 0.58 15.57 -7.93
C GLN A 33 1.44 14.33 -8.15
N TYR A 34 2.59 14.53 -8.78
CA TYR A 34 3.56 13.48 -9.03
C TYR A 34 4.96 13.87 -8.55
N GLU A 35 5.74 12.88 -8.17
CA GLU A 35 7.13 13.02 -7.75
C GLU A 35 7.96 11.86 -8.31
N ILE A 36 9.22 12.14 -8.66
CA ILE A 36 10.20 11.09 -8.95
C ILE A 36 11.03 10.92 -7.67
N ILE A 37 10.89 9.77 -7.04
CA ILE A 37 11.47 9.47 -5.72
C ILE A 37 12.91 9.00 -5.85
N GLU A 38 13.16 8.13 -6.84
CA GLU A 38 14.48 7.56 -7.09
C GLU A 38 14.77 7.58 -8.59
N GLU A 39 15.97 8.05 -8.91
CA GLU A 39 16.55 8.04 -10.25
C GLU A 39 17.92 7.35 -10.14
N ASP A 40 17.93 6.02 -9.97
CA ASP A 40 19.12 5.24 -10.29
C ASP A 40 19.23 5.16 -11.82
N GLU A 41 20.44 5.00 -12.36
CA GLU A 41 20.66 4.87 -13.81
C GLU A 41 19.89 3.68 -14.42
N GLU A 42 19.50 2.70 -13.60
CA GLU A 42 18.81 1.48 -14.03
C GLU A 42 17.35 1.37 -13.58
N VAL A 43 16.96 1.96 -12.44
CA VAL A 43 15.62 1.85 -11.85
C VAL A 43 15.10 3.23 -11.41
N PHE A 44 13.90 3.55 -11.87
CA PHE A 44 13.16 4.76 -11.55
C PHE A 44 11.99 4.40 -10.65
N THR A 45 11.71 5.27 -9.69
CA THR A 45 10.49 5.21 -8.86
C THR A 45 9.71 6.50 -9.03
N GLU A 46 8.50 6.40 -9.58
CA GLU A 46 7.53 7.50 -9.66
C GLU A 46 6.41 7.30 -8.65
N MET A 47 6.02 8.37 -7.96
CA MET A 47 4.84 8.39 -7.08
C MET A 47 3.80 9.36 -7.62
N TYR A 48 2.55 8.91 -7.67
CA TYR A 48 1.38 9.75 -7.93
C TYR A 48 0.51 9.79 -6.70
N ASN A 49 0.33 10.97 -6.12
CA ASN A 49 -0.56 11.18 -4.99
C ASN A 49 -1.97 11.48 -5.49
N TYR A 50 -2.98 10.81 -4.97
CA TYR A 50 -4.39 11.08 -5.26
C TYR A 50 -5.08 11.58 -3.98
N PRO A 51 -5.11 12.90 -3.74
CA PRO A 51 -5.64 13.48 -2.51
C PRO A 51 -7.10 13.11 -2.24
N GLU A 52 -7.92 12.99 -3.29
CA GLU A 52 -9.33 12.60 -3.18
C GLU A 52 -9.51 11.19 -2.61
N TYR A 53 -8.51 10.32 -2.80
CA TYR A 53 -8.48 8.97 -2.25
C TYR A 53 -7.57 8.84 -1.04
N LYS A 54 -6.84 9.90 -0.65
CA LYS A 54 -5.78 9.84 0.36
C LYS A 54 -4.83 8.66 0.14
N THR A 55 -4.46 8.44 -1.12
CA THR A 55 -3.71 7.25 -1.54
C THR A 55 -2.63 7.69 -2.51
N SER A 56 -1.42 7.18 -2.32
CA SER A 56 -0.32 7.33 -3.25
C SER A 56 -0.09 6.00 -3.97
N LEU A 57 0.12 6.05 -5.28
CA LEU A 57 0.50 4.90 -6.09
C LEU A 57 1.96 5.04 -6.52
N PHE A 58 2.72 3.96 -6.39
CA PHE A 58 4.12 3.92 -6.77
C PHE A 58 4.28 3.05 -8.01
N PHE A 59 5.10 3.55 -8.93
CA PHE A 59 5.47 2.87 -10.15
C PHE A 59 6.98 2.75 -10.20
N GLU A 60 7.45 1.54 -10.50
CA GLU A 60 8.88 1.26 -10.62
C GLU A 60 9.18 0.65 -11.98
N GLY A 61 10.41 0.86 -12.45
CA GLY A 61 10.88 0.27 -13.70
C GLY A 61 11.98 1.10 -14.34
N ASN A 62 12.07 1.04 -15.66
CA ASN A 62 13.01 1.86 -16.41
C ASN A 62 12.30 3.08 -17.04
N ALA A 63 13.07 4.00 -17.62
CA ALA A 63 12.55 5.23 -18.23
C ALA A 63 11.44 5.03 -19.31
N THR A 64 11.26 3.81 -19.83
CA THR A 64 10.24 3.49 -20.84
C THR A 64 9.17 2.50 -20.39
N GLU A 65 9.42 1.72 -19.33
CA GLU A 65 8.54 0.66 -18.86
C GLU A 65 8.39 0.78 -17.35
N MET A 66 7.33 1.48 -16.93
CA MET A 66 6.97 1.69 -15.53
C MET A 66 5.74 0.86 -15.21
N VAL A 67 5.81 0.08 -14.13
CA VAL A 67 4.71 -0.77 -13.66
C VAL A 67 4.29 -0.41 -12.25
N PHE A 68 3.01 -0.59 -11.94
CA PHE A 68 2.47 -0.34 -10.61
C PHE A 68 2.97 -1.39 -9.61
N THR A 69 3.58 -0.97 -8.50
CA THR A 69 4.29 -1.88 -7.58
C THR A 69 3.76 -1.84 -6.16
N SER A 70 3.40 -0.66 -5.67
CA SER A 70 2.99 -0.48 -4.29
C SER A 70 2.05 0.71 -4.10
N CYS A 71 1.42 0.74 -2.93
CA CYS A 71 0.54 1.79 -2.48
C CYS A 71 0.91 2.22 -1.07
N ASP A 72 0.58 3.48 -0.78
CA ASP A 72 0.45 4.03 0.57
C ASP A 72 -0.94 4.66 0.70
N THR A 73 -1.56 4.55 1.87
CA THR A 73 -2.87 5.16 2.08
C THR A 73 -3.15 5.55 3.53
N GLU A 74 -3.79 6.71 3.67
CA GLU A 74 -4.41 7.20 4.90
C GLU A 74 -5.94 7.16 4.79
N ASN A 75 -6.47 6.43 3.79
CA ASN A 75 -7.90 6.36 3.56
C ASN A 75 -8.58 5.51 4.64
N LYS A 76 -9.36 6.18 5.50
CA LYS A 76 -10.08 5.51 6.58
C LYS A 76 -11.16 4.53 6.12
N ASP A 77 -11.58 4.57 4.85
CA ASP A 77 -12.54 3.64 4.25
C ASP A 77 -11.85 2.57 3.38
N ILE A 78 -10.71 2.06 3.85
CA ILE A 78 -10.00 0.94 3.24
C ILE A 78 -10.28 -0.39 3.94
N TYR A 79 -10.33 -1.44 3.14
CA TYR A 79 -10.70 -2.78 3.58
C TYR A 79 -9.64 -3.82 3.22
N LEU A 80 -9.53 -4.83 4.07
CA LEU A 80 -8.70 -6.01 3.84
C LEU A 80 -9.48 -7.25 4.32
N PHE A 81 -9.60 -8.24 3.44
CA PHE A 81 -10.43 -9.43 3.64
C PHE A 81 -11.88 -9.08 4.04
N GLY A 82 -12.40 -7.97 3.54
CA GLY A 82 -13.74 -7.47 3.83
C GLY A 82 -13.88 -6.70 5.15
N ASN A 83 -12.83 -6.57 5.97
CA ASN A 83 -12.85 -5.79 7.21
C ASN A 83 -12.35 -4.37 6.96
N LYS A 84 -13.04 -3.38 7.52
CA LYS A 84 -12.60 -1.97 7.46
C LYS A 84 -11.46 -1.76 8.46
N LEU A 85 -10.25 -1.49 7.97
CA LEU A 85 -9.03 -1.57 8.78
C LEU A 85 -9.00 -0.55 9.92
N PHE A 86 -9.46 0.68 9.66
CA PHE A 86 -9.50 1.75 10.66
C PHE A 86 -10.64 1.60 11.70
N ASP A 87 -11.46 0.55 11.61
CA ASP A 87 -12.54 0.27 12.57
C ASP A 87 -12.20 -0.91 13.50
N ILE A 88 -11.00 -1.49 13.39
CA ILE A 88 -10.55 -2.65 14.17
C ILE A 88 -9.21 -2.39 14.86
N SER A 89 -8.97 -3.04 15.99
CA SER A 89 -7.73 -2.88 16.75
C SER A 89 -6.54 -3.59 16.12
N GLU A 90 -5.33 -3.21 16.53
CA GLU A 90 -4.08 -3.92 16.20
C GLU A 90 -4.21 -5.44 16.42
N ALA A 91 -4.72 -5.87 17.57
CA ALA A 91 -4.90 -7.29 17.88
C ALA A 91 -5.86 -7.99 16.90
N GLN A 92 -6.88 -7.28 16.42
CA GLN A 92 -7.81 -7.81 15.41
C GLN A 92 -7.15 -7.88 14.03
N ILE A 93 -6.33 -6.89 13.65
CA ILE A 93 -5.51 -6.93 12.43
C ILE A 93 -4.58 -8.13 12.47
N MET A 94 -3.86 -8.32 13.58
CA MET A 94 -2.93 -9.45 13.72
C MET A 94 -3.62 -10.81 13.64
N GLN A 95 -4.78 -10.95 14.28
CA GLN A 95 -5.58 -12.16 14.21
C GLN A 95 -6.09 -12.42 12.78
N MET A 96 -6.57 -11.39 12.10
CA MET A 96 -7.06 -11.47 10.72
C MET A 96 -5.97 -11.91 9.74
N MET A 97 -4.77 -11.31 9.84
CA MET A 97 -3.62 -11.67 9.00
C MET A 97 -3.22 -13.14 9.22
N LYS A 98 -3.17 -13.58 10.47
CA LYS A 98 -2.89 -14.97 10.83
C LYS A 98 -3.91 -15.96 10.28
N GLU A 99 -5.20 -15.62 10.33
CA GLU A 99 -6.28 -16.43 9.75
C GLU A 99 -6.15 -16.62 8.24
N HIS A 100 -5.57 -15.63 7.55
CA HIS A 100 -5.28 -15.66 6.12
C HIS A 100 -3.88 -16.20 5.78
N ASN A 101 -3.20 -16.81 6.76
CA ASN A 101 -1.88 -17.44 6.66
C ASN A 101 -0.68 -16.51 6.50
N PHE A 102 -0.83 -15.21 6.74
CA PHE A 102 0.30 -14.28 6.88
C PHE A 102 0.81 -14.33 8.33
N LYS A 103 2.05 -14.76 8.50
CA LYS A 103 2.65 -15.12 9.80
C LYS A 103 4.06 -14.58 9.99
N ASP A 104 4.73 -14.19 8.91
CA ASP A 104 6.06 -13.61 8.98
C ASP A 104 5.95 -12.12 9.30
N ILE A 105 5.95 -11.82 10.60
CA ILE A 105 5.75 -10.46 11.13
C ILE A 105 7.00 -9.97 11.85
N GLU A 106 7.41 -8.75 11.51
CA GLU A 106 8.33 -7.93 12.30
C GLU A 106 7.54 -6.80 12.97
N ILE A 107 7.85 -6.52 14.24
CA ILE A 107 7.21 -5.46 15.03
C ILE A 107 8.29 -4.47 15.44
N ASP A 108 8.08 -3.23 15.07
CA ASP A 108 8.94 -2.09 15.41
C ASP A 108 8.12 -1.14 16.29
N GLU A 109 8.60 -0.79 17.47
CA GLU A 109 7.87 0.03 18.45
C GLU A 109 8.82 1.05 19.07
N GLU A 110 8.48 2.31 18.92
CA GLU A 110 9.29 3.44 19.39
C GLU A 110 8.79 3.97 20.73
N GLU A 111 9.69 4.48 21.58
CA GLU A 111 9.36 4.96 22.94
C GLU A 111 8.35 6.14 22.94
N TRP A 112 8.17 6.82 21.80
CA TRP A 112 7.27 7.95 21.64
C TRP A 112 5.89 7.61 21.08
N GLY A 113 5.54 6.32 20.97
CA GLY A 113 4.17 5.88 20.64
C GLY A 113 3.93 5.55 19.17
N GLU A 114 4.96 5.63 18.33
CA GLU A 114 4.92 5.10 16.96
C GLU A 114 5.17 3.59 16.96
N LYS A 115 4.45 2.87 16.11
CA LYS A 115 4.59 1.42 15.97
C LYS A 115 4.32 0.99 14.54
N ARG A 116 5.05 -0.02 14.07
CA ARG A 116 4.85 -0.64 12.77
C ARG A 116 4.74 -2.15 12.91
N LEU A 117 3.71 -2.71 12.27
CA LEU A 117 3.61 -4.15 12.02
C LEU A 117 3.95 -4.42 10.55
N SER A 118 5.06 -5.11 10.31
CA SER A 118 5.53 -5.46 8.97
C SER A 118 5.29 -6.93 8.69
N TYR A 119 4.37 -7.23 7.79
CA TYR A 119 4.11 -8.59 7.31
C TYR A 119 4.94 -8.86 6.04
N LEU A 120 6.11 -9.47 6.23
CA LEU A 120 7.07 -9.73 5.15
C LEU A 120 6.51 -10.69 4.09
N ASP A 121 5.70 -11.67 4.51
CA ASP A 121 5.05 -12.61 3.62
C ASP A 121 3.82 -12.04 2.89
N ALA A 122 3.36 -10.85 3.28
CA ALA A 122 2.31 -10.09 2.61
C ALA A 122 2.83 -8.85 1.86
N MET A 123 4.10 -8.48 2.06
CA MET A 123 4.69 -7.21 1.64
C MET A 123 3.80 -6.02 2.04
N MET A 124 3.47 -5.95 3.34
CA MET A 124 2.51 -4.99 3.87
C MET A 124 2.91 -4.48 5.25
N ASP A 125 2.90 -3.17 5.43
CA ASP A 125 3.15 -2.51 6.71
C ASP A 125 1.90 -1.79 7.19
N PHE A 126 1.62 -1.93 8.49
CA PHE A 126 0.58 -1.18 9.20
C PHE A 126 1.25 -0.23 10.18
N TYR A 127 1.00 1.07 10.05
CA TYR A 127 1.60 2.10 10.89
C TYR A 127 0.58 2.58 11.91
N PHE A 128 1.02 2.68 13.16
CA PHE A 128 0.21 3.11 14.30
C PHE A 128 0.89 4.28 15.01
N GLU A 129 0.07 5.20 15.50
CA GLU A 129 0.45 6.27 16.43
C GLU A 129 -0.53 6.25 17.60
N ASP A 130 -0.04 6.24 18.83
CA ASP A 130 -0.87 6.21 20.05
C ASP A 130 -1.93 5.09 20.03
N GLU A 131 -1.54 3.87 19.59
CA GLU A 131 -2.40 2.68 19.42
C GLU A 131 -3.46 2.75 18.30
N GLU A 132 -3.51 3.86 17.53
CA GLU A 132 -4.44 4.05 16.42
C GLU A 132 -3.75 3.82 15.08
N LEU A 133 -4.40 3.09 14.16
CA LEU A 133 -3.90 2.91 12.80
C LEU A 133 -3.92 4.26 12.07
N VAL A 134 -2.79 4.66 11.49
CA VAL A 134 -2.66 5.95 10.77
C VAL A 134 -2.49 5.76 9.27
N SER A 135 -1.74 4.76 8.83
CA SER A 135 -1.53 4.45 7.42
C SER A 135 -1.21 2.98 7.18
N ILE A 136 -1.35 2.56 5.92
CA ILE A 136 -1.00 1.22 5.45
C ILE A 136 -0.21 1.36 4.16
N THR A 137 0.90 0.63 4.05
CA THR A 137 1.59 0.41 2.78
C THR A 137 1.50 -1.05 2.39
N TRP A 138 1.36 -1.32 1.09
CA TRP A 138 1.41 -2.69 0.57
C TRP A 138 1.93 -2.71 -0.86
N GLY A 139 2.54 -3.82 -1.25
CA GLY A 139 3.13 -3.90 -2.58
C GLY A 139 3.56 -5.30 -2.99
N ILE A 140 4.44 -5.32 -3.97
CA ILE A 140 5.25 -6.47 -4.35
C ILE A 140 6.70 -6.02 -4.51
N LEU A 141 7.62 -6.97 -4.41
CA LEU A 141 8.98 -6.76 -4.90
C LEU A 141 8.98 -6.98 -6.41
N VAL A 142 9.44 -6.00 -7.18
CA VAL A 142 9.74 -6.18 -8.60
C VAL A 142 11.22 -6.55 -8.70
N LEU A 143 11.47 -7.79 -9.14
CA LEU A 143 12.82 -8.35 -9.35
C LEU A 143 13.36 -8.02 -10.74
#